data_AF-A0A0A2HUA9-F1
#
_entry.id   AF-A0A0A2HUA9-F1
#
_cell.length_a   1.000
_cell.length_b   1.000
_cell.length_c   1.000
_cell.angle_alpha   90.00
_cell.angle_beta   90.00
_cell.angle_gamma   90.00
#
_symmetry.space_group_name_H-M   'P 1'
#
loop_
_entity.id
_entity.type
_entity.pdbx_description
1 polymer ?
#
loop_
_entity_poly.entity_id
_entity_poly.type
_entity_poly.pdbx_seq_one_letter_code
_entity_poly.pdbx_strand_id
1 'polypeptide(L)'
;MKKSLLAALATGLLVVGMGGVAQALTMSDVDSVDSFVDSATLDNSGDGTELKWVNETLFGTNYLNNGSNYYTSMTKTNTSDGADWVLVQETTDVYAYDFISEAPEYFFIKIGNNNPGSTIDTHFLYQNLASFQYGVVDLDVETGITIYEFEKFSHIGELGTNPVPEPATMLLFGTGLAGLAGIARRRKKA
;
A
#
# COMPACT_ATOMS: atom_id res chain seq x y z
N MET A 1 41.05 -8.64 27.43
CA MET A 1 39.91 -9.48 26.96
C MET A 1 38.55 -8.78 27.10
N LYS A 2 38.20 -8.12 28.21
CA LYS A 2 36.87 -7.47 28.36
C LYS A 2 36.63 -6.26 27.43
N LYS A 3 37.68 -5.50 27.07
CA LYS A 3 37.57 -4.30 26.23
C LYS A 3 37.39 -4.62 24.74
N SER A 4 38.03 -5.69 24.25
CA SER A 4 37.92 -6.15 22.86
C SER A 4 36.55 -6.77 22.56
N LEU A 5 35.96 -7.50 23.53
CA LEU A 5 34.59 -8.01 23.40
C LEU A 5 33.55 -6.88 23.36
N LEU A 6 33.77 -5.83 24.16
CA LEU A 6 32.88 -4.66 24.19
C LEU A 6 32.94 -3.86 22.88
N ALA A 7 34.14 -3.72 22.30
CA ALA A 7 34.34 -3.07 21.01
C ALA A 7 33.66 -3.88 19.88
N ALA A 8 33.83 -5.21 19.87
CA ALA A 8 33.19 -6.07 18.88
C ALA A 8 31.65 -6.01 18.96
N LEU A 9 31.08 -5.96 20.17
CA LEU A 9 29.63 -5.82 20.35
C LEU A 9 29.12 -4.46 19.87
N ALA A 10 29.85 -3.39 20.17
CA ALA A 10 29.50 -2.03 19.73
C ALA A 10 29.57 -1.90 18.21
N THR A 11 30.61 -2.44 17.58
CA THR A 11 30.75 -2.47 16.12
C THR A 11 29.68 -3.34 15.48
N GLY A 12 29.34 -4.50 16.06
CA GLY A 12 28.25 -5.35 15.60
C GLY A 12 26.89 -4.65 15.62
N LEU A 13 26.56 -3.95 16.70
CA LEU A 13 25.33 -3.15 16.78
C LEU A 13 25.31 -2.00 15.76
N LEU A 14 26.45 -1.36 15.51
CA LEU A 14 26.54 -0.25 14.57
C LEU A 14 26.35 -0.73 13.12
N VAL A 15 26.91 -1.89 12.77
CA VAL A 15 26.74 -2.51 11.45
C VAL A 15 25.30 -2.97 11.23
N VAL A 16 24.64 -3.53 12.25
CA VAL A 16 23.21 -3.91 12.17
C VAL A 16 22.32 -2.67 12.06
N GLY A 17 22.65 -1.57 12.73
CA GLY A 17 21.91 -0.30 12.65
C GLY A 17 21.99 0.40 11.29
N MET A 18 23.04 0.16 10.50
CA MET A 18 23.20 0.75 9.17
C MET A 18 22.36 0.08 8.08
N GLY A 19 21.84 -1.13 8.32
CA GLY A 19 21.03 -1.88 7.34
C GLY A 19 19.56 -1.46 7.23
N GLY A 20 19.11 -0.50 8.03
CA GLY A 20 17.69 -0.13 8.17
C GLY A 20 17.34 1.28 7.71
N VAL A 21 18.07 1.87 6.75
CA VAL A 21 17.63 3.12 6.11
C VAL A 21 16.48 2.81 5.15
N ALA A 22 15.27 2.71 5.68
CA ALA A 22 14.07 2.82 4.87
C ALA A 22 14.04 4.24 4.30
N GLN A 23 14.22 4.37 2.98
CA GLN A 23 13.96 5.62 2.29
C GLN A 23 12.45 5.86 2.34
N ALA A 24 12.01 6.95 2.96
CA ALA A 24 10.64 7.40 2.84
C ALA A 24 10.53 8.05 1.46
N LEU A 25 9.96 7.33 0.49
CA LEU A 25 9.66 7.88 -0.82
C LEU A 25 8.42 8.77 -0.70
N THR A 26 8.43 9.90 -1.40
CA THR A 26 7.21 10.71 -1.55
C THR A 26 6.29 10.02 -2.56
N MET A 27 5.00 10.36 -2.53
CA MET A 27 4.01 9.79 -3.46
C MET A 27 4.38 10.02 -4.94
N SER A 28 5.13 11.08 -5.25
CA SER A 28 5.61 11.35 -6.61
C SER A 28 6.97 10.73 -6.95
N ASP A 29 7.63 10.04 -6.01
CA ASP A 29 8.94 9.39 -6.17
C ASP A 29 8.88 7.86 -6.06
N VAL A 30 7.68 7.26 -6.03
CA VAL A 30 7.51 5.81 -6.02
C VAL A 30 8.11 5.18 -7.27
N ASP A 31 8.85 4.08 -7.10
CA ASP A 31 9.67 3.48 -8.17
C ASP A 31 9.08 2.17 -8.75
N SER A 32 7.95 1.72 -8.21
CA SER A 32 7.26 0.52 -8.68
C SER A 32 5.74 0.72 -8.68
N VAL A 33 5.05 -0.14 -9.43
CA VAL A 33 3.60 -0.14 -9.63
C VAL A 33 3.00 -1.36 -8.92
N ASP A 34 1.81 -1.20 -8.36
CA ASP A 34 1.01 -2.28 -7.80
C ASP A 34 0.60 -3.30 -8.86
N SER A 35 0.30 -4.51 -8.42
CA SER A 35 0.02 -5.61 -9.36
C SER A 35 -1.45 -5.62 -9.75
N PHE A 36 -1.75 -5.49 -11.04
CA PHE A 36 -3.08 -5.74 -11.56
C PHE A 36 -3.53 -7.19 -11.30
N VAL A 37 -4.78 -7.35 -10.87
CA VAL A 37 -5.37 -8.65 -10.53
C VAL A 37 -6.46 -9.02 -11.54
N ASP A 38 -7.45 -8.15 -11.73
CA ASP A 38 -8.64 -8.45 -12.52
C ASP A 38 -9.41 -7.17 -12.89
N SER A 39 -10.28 -7.25 -13.89
CA SER A 39 -11.21 -6.17 -14.26
C SER A 39 -12.61 -6.69 -14.54
N ALA A 40 -13.62 -5.85 -14.28
CA ALA A 40 -15.01 -6.21 -14.53
C ALA A 40 -15.92 -5.02 -14.83
N THR A 41 -16.99 -5.33 -15.56
CA THR A 41 -18.18 -4.48 -15.65
C THR A 41 -19.25 -5.01 -14.73
N LEU A 42 -19.54 -4.28 -13.64
CA LEU A 42 -20.55 -4.67 -12.66
C LEU A 42 -21.91 -4.02 -12.99
N ASP A 43 -22.99 -4.72 -12.66
CA ASP A 43 -24.36 -4.24 -12.88
C ASP A 43 -24.69 -2.95 -12.12
N ASN A 44 -24.04 -2.75 -10.96
CA ASN A 44 -24.20 -1.57 -10.12
C ASN A 44 -22.95 -1.37 -9.26
N SER A 45 -22.89 -0.19 -8.62
CA SER A 45 -21.79 0.21 -7.73
C SER A 45 -22.17 0.23 -6.25
N GLY A 46 -23.06 -0.68 -5.85
CA GLY A 46 -23.37 -0.90 -4.45
C GLY A 46 -22.27 -1.70 -3.78
N ASP A 47 -21.93 -1.34 -2.54
CA ASP A 47 -20.81 -1.93 -1.80
C ASP A 47 -20.90 -3.46 -1.71
N GLY A 48 -22.10 -4.01 -1.58
CA GLY A 48 -22.31 -5.47 -1.57
C GLY A 48 -22.00 -6.14 -2.91
N THR A 49 -22.24 -5.47 -4.04
CA THR A 49 -21.92 -5.97 -5.38
C THR A 49 -20.42 -5.96 -5.62
N GLU A 50 -19.77 -4.84 -5.31
CA GLU A 50 -18.31 -4.68 -5.46
C GLU A 50 -17.55 -5.61 -4.50
N LEU A 51 -17.96 -5.70 -3.23
CA LEU A 51 -17.33 -6.59 -2.25
C LEU A 51 -17.47 -8.06 -2.64
N LYS A 52 -18.63 -8.44 -3.19
CA LYS A 52 -18.85 -9.78 -3.70
C LYS A 52 -17.90 -10.07 -4.86
N TRP A 53 -17.82 -9.19 -5.85
CA TRP A 53 -16.92 -9.35 -6.98
C TRP A 53 -15.46 -9.55 -6.52
N VAL A 54 -14.94 -8.68 -5.66
CA VAL A 54 -13.57 -8.80 -5.14
C VAL A 54 -13.35 -10.15 -4.44
N ASN A 55 -14.28 -10.56 -3.56
CA ASN A 55 -14.14 -11.85 -2.87
C ASN A 55 -14.22 -13.05 -3.81
N GLU A 56 -15.08 -13.00 -4.83
CA GLU A 56 -15.17 -14.07 -5.83
C GLU A 56 -13.91 -14.15 -6.71
N THR A 57 -13.31 -13.01 -7.06
CA THR A 57 -12.04 -12.94 -7.78
C THR A 57 -10.89 -13.52 -6.95
N LEU A 58 -10.76 -13.11 -5.68
CA LEU A 58 -9.62 -13.49 -4.84
C LEU A 58 -9.73 -14.90 -4.22
N PHE A 59 -10.94 -15.30 -3.83
CA PHE A 59 -11.17 -16.53 -3.05
C PHE A 59 -12.06 -17.55 -3.76
N GLY A 60 -12.55 -17.23 -4.97
CA GLY A 60 -13.45 -18.05 -5.77
C GLY A 60 -14.93 -17.90 -5.39
N THR A 61 -15.82 -18.38 -6.26
CA THR A 61 -17.29 -18.24 -6.13
C THR A 61 -17.91 -18.91 -4.89
N ASN A 62 -17.17 -19.79 -4.22
CA ASN A 62 -17.60 -20.49 -3.01
C ASN A 62 -16.93 -19.96 -1.74
N TYR A 63 -16.39 -18.74 -1.75
CA TYR A 63 -15.63 -18.14 -0.65
C TYR A 63 -16.35 -18.22 0.72
N LEU A 64 -17.68 -18.10 0.74
CA LEU A 64 -18.51 -18.22 1.96
C LEU A 64 -18.55 -19.64 2.54
N ASN A 65 -18.41 -20.67 1.70
CA ASN A 65 -18.60 -22.07 2.08
C ASN A 65 -17.27 -22.82 2.27
N ASN A 66 -16.18 -22.28 1.72
CA ASN A 66 -14.87 -22.93 1.74
C ASN A 66 -14.04 -22.64 3.00
N GLY A 67 -14.59 -21.90 3.97
CA GLY A 67 -13.82 -21.44 5.13
C GLY A 67 -12.68 -20.49 4.76
N SER A 68 -12.73 -19.90 3.57
CA SER A 68 -11.79 -18.87 3.13
C SER A 68 -11.93 -17.66 4.06
N ASN A 69 -10.81 -17.05 4.44
CA ASN A 69 -10.86 -15.68 4.97
C ASN A 69 -11.32 -14.80 3.81
N TYR A 70 -12.40 -14.04 4.00
CA TYR A 70 -12.95 -13.13 2.99
C TYR A 70 -13.22 -11.77 3.61
N TYR A 71 -13.25 -10.73 2.78
CA TYR A 71 -13.51 -9.38 3.24
C TYR A 71 -15.00 -9.17 3.48
N THR A 72 -15.35 -8.66 4.66
CA THR A 72 -16.74 -8.36 5.04
C THR A 72 -17.11 -6.88 4.88
N SER A 73 -16.12 -6.04 4.62
CA SER A 73 -16.26 -4.60 4.44
C SER A 73 -15.15 -4.06 3.56
N MET A 74 -15.37 -2.87 3.01
CA MET A 74 -14.38 -2.07 2.30
C MET A 74 -14.48 -0.62 2.76
N THR A 75 -13.38 0.12 2.67
CA THR A 75 -13.40 1.59 2.76
C THR A 75 -13.58 2.13 1.36
N LYS A 76 -14.58 3.00 1.15
CA LYS A 76 -14.91 3.52 -0.17
C LYS A 76 -14.79 5.04 -0.19
N THR A 77 -14.02 5.54 -1.14
CA THR A 77 -13.68 6.96 -1.26
C THR A 77 -14.09 7.47 -2.63
N ASN A 78 -15.03 8.43 -2.67
CA ASN A 78 -15.43 9.06 -3.93
C ASN A 78 -14.33 10.01 -4.43
N THR A 79 -14.11 10.02 -5.73
CA THR A 79 -13.08 10.85 -6.37
C THR A 79 -13.54 12.29 -6.62
N SER A 80 -14.86 12.56 -6.59
CA SER A 80 -15.45 13.91 -6.70
C SER A 80 -15.07 14.84 -5.54
N ASP A 81 -14.55 14.28 -4.45
CA ASP A 81 -14.07 15.01 -3.29
C ASP A 81 -12.57 15.34 -3.39
N GLY A 82 -11.97 15.11 -4.58
CA GLY A 82 -10.54 15.26 -4.84
C GLY A 82 -9.81 13.98 -4.49
N ALA A 83 -9.90 12.95 -5.34
CA ALA A 83 -8.93 11.87 -5.24
C ALA A 83 -7.55 12.46 -5.54
N ASP A 84 -6.71 12.54 -4.51
CA ASP A 84 -5.35 13.08 -4.50
C ASP A 84 -4.38 12.21 -5.33
N TRP A 85 -4.79 11.85 -6.55
CA TRP A 85 -3.93 11.17 -7.51
C TRP A 85 -2.81 12.12 -7.91
N VAL A 86 -1.58 11.66 -7.73
CA VAL A 86 -0.39 12.38 -8.15
C VAL A 86 0.29 11.58 -9.24
N LEU A 87 0.61 12.25 -10.35
CA LEU A 87 1.45 11.68 -11.39
C LEU A 87 2.85 11.41 -10.82
N VAL A 88 3.33 10.18 -10.99
CA VAL A 88 4.67 9.80 -10.55
C VAL A 88 5.70 10.50 -11.44
N GLN A 89 6.75 11.05 -10.84
CA GLN A 89 7.77 11.80 -11.58
C GLN A 89 8.43 10.94 -12.64
N GLU A 90 8.78 11.56 -13.76
CA GLU A 90 9.43 10.92 -14.91
C GLU A 90 8.56 9.84 -15.60
N THR A 91 7.28 9.74 -15.27
CA THR A 91 6.28 8.89 -15.95
C THR A 91 5.21 9.73 -16.67
N THR A 92 4.41 9.09 -17.53
CA THR A 92 3.31 9.76 -18.26
C THR A 92 1.92 9.21 -17.92
N ASP A 93 1.88 8.06 -17.26
CA ASP A 93 0.76 7.13 -17.18
C ASP A 93 0.67 6.42 -15.82
N VAL A 94 1.66 6.63 -14.94
CA VAL A 94 1.70 6.05 -13.60
C VAL A 94 1.20 7.07 -12.59
N TYR A 95 0.18 6.68 -11.84
CA TYR A 95 -0.46 7.52 -10.84
C TYR A 95 -0.40 6.86 -9.48
N ALA A 96 -0.13 7.66 -8.46
CA ALA A 96 -0.13 7.25 -7.07
C ALA A 96 -1.29 7.90 -6.31
N TYR A 97 -1.93 7.15 -5.43
CA TYR A 97 -3.06 7.57 -4.59
C TYR A 97 -2.75 7.33 -3.12
N ASP A 98 -3.06 8.32 -2.27
CA ASP A 98 -2.96 8.17 -0.83
C ASP A 98 -4.19 7.48 -0.26
N PHE A 99 -4.00 6.29 0.31
CA PHE A 99 -5.09 5.51 0.87
C PHE A 99 -5.66 6.17 2.12
N ILE A 100 -6.98 6.02 2.32
CA ILE A 100 -7.59 6.38 3.61
C ILE A 100 -7.28 5.32 4.68
N SER A 101 -7.29 4.04 4.27
CA SER A 101 -6.95 2.92 5.14
C SER A 101 -5.43 2.78 5.25
N GLU A 102 -4.95 2.37 6.42
CA GLU A 102 -3.53 2.08 6.60
C GLU A 102 -3.13 0.84 5.80
N ALA A 103 -2.41 1.04 4.69
CA ALA A 103 -1.84 -0.01 3.84
C ALA A 103 -2.83 -1.14 3.52
N PRO A 104 -3.90 -0.86 2.75
CA PRO A 104 -4.83 -1.91 2.33
C PRO A 104 -4.07 -3.02 1.58
N GLU A 105 -4.56 -4.25 1.66
CA GLU A 105 -3.95 -5.39 0.96
C GLU A 105 -4.32 -5.38 -0.53
N TYR A 106 -5.56 -5.00 -0.82
CA TYR A 106 -6.08 -4.81 -2.17
C TYR A 106 -6.85 -3.52 -2.25
N PHE A 107 -6.91 -2.96 -3.45
CA PHE A 107 -7.79 -1.85 -3.74
C PHE A 107 -8.30 -1.98 -5.18
N PHE A 108 -9.47 -1.45 -5.45
CA PHE A 108 -9.95 -1.32 -6.81
C PHE A 108 -10.28 0.12 -7.15
N ILE A 109 -10.10 0.45 -8.42
CA ILE A 109 -10.45 1.74 -8.98
C ILE A 109 -11.69 1.54 -9.83
N LYS A 110 -12.72 2.34 -9.55
CA LYS A 110 -13.88 2.42 -10.42
C LYS A 110 -13.79 3.67 -11.30
N ILE A 111 -13.94 3.47 -12.61
CA ILE A 111 -14.16 4.56 -13.56
C ILE A 111 -15.66 4.74 -13.85
N GLY A 112 -16.04 5.99 -14.12
CA GLY A 112 -17.38 6.38 -14.52
C GLY A 112 -17.79 5.68 -15.82
N ASN A 113 -19.03 5.20 -15.84
CA ASN A 113 -19.61 4.57 -17.01
C ASN A 113 -20.06 5.65 -18.01
N ASN A 114 -19.13 6.19 -18.80
CA ASN A 114 -19.44 7.26 -19.75
C ASN A 114 -20.05 6.75 -21.07
N ASN A 115 -20.47 5.48 -21.19
CA ASN A 115 -21.35 5.07 -22.29
C ASN A 115 -22.08 3.74 -22.02
N PRO A 116 -23.43 3.73 -22.03
CA PRO A 116 -24.18 2.48 -22.13
C PRO A 116 -23.77 1.74 -23.42
N GLY A 117 -23.16 0.56 -23.28
CA GLY A 117 -22.65 -0.23 -24.41
C GLY A 117 -21.14 -0.17 -24.63
N SER A 118 -20.38 0.52 -23.76
CA SER A 118 -18.93 0.36 -23.68
C SER A 118 -18.59 -1.09 -23.29
N THR A 119 -17.66 -1.72 -24.01
CA THR A 119 -17.09 -3.03 -23.67
C THR A 119 -15.89 -2.92 -22.72
N ILE A 120 -15.61 -1.70 -22.25
CA ILE A 120 -14.50 -1.42 -21.35
C ILE A 120 -14.98 -1.67 -19.93
N ASP A 121 -14.19 -2.44 -19.19
CA ASP A 121 -14.44 -2.68 -17.78
C ASP A 121 -14.47 -1.38 -16.98
N THR A 122 -15.26 -1.39 -15.91
CA THR A 122 -15.49 -0.19 -15.08
C THR A 122 -14.80 -0.28 -13.73
N HIS A 123 -14.41 -1.49 -13.31
CA HIS A 123 -13.73 -1.76 -12.05
C HIS A 123 -12.43 -2.50 -12.34
N PHE A 124 -11.34 -2.04 -11.74
CA PHE A 124 -10.00 -2.59 -11.92
C PHE A 124 -9.42 -2.88 -10.54
N LEU A 125 -9.14 -4.14 -10.25
CA LEU A 125 -8.62 -4.62 -8.97
C LEU A 125 -7.10 -4.74 -9.01
N TYR A 126 -6.45 -4.24 -7.96
CA TYR A 126 -5.02 -4.26 -7.77
C TYR A 126 -4.67 -4.86 -6.41
N GLN A 127 -3.51 -5.52 -6.35
CA GLN A 127 -2.86 -5.92 -5.12
C GLN A 127 -1.83 -4.86 -4.74
N ASN A 128 -2.01 -4.27 -3.56
CA ASN A 128 -1.06 -3.29 -3.04
C ASN A 128 0.22 -4.01 -2.60
N LEU A 129 1.35 -3.58 -3.14
CA LEU A 129 2.66 -4.06 -2.71
C LEU A 129 2.94 -3.54 -1.31
N ALA A 130 3.16 -4.45 -0.35
CA ALA A 130 3.31 -4.14 1.08
C ALA A 130 4.43 -3.13 1.44
N SER A 131 5.31 -2.81 0.49
CA SER A 131 6.32 -1.75 0.60
C SER A 131 5.76 -0.33 0.43
N PHE A 132 4.52 -0.17 -0.06
CA PHE A 132 3.94 1.13 -0.37
C PHE A 132 2.82 1.52 0.60
N GLN A 133 2.85 2.79 0.99
CA GLN A 133 1.74 3.43 1.70
C GLN A 133 0.69 3.99 0.73
N TYR A 134 0.97 3.94 -0.57
CA TYR A 134 0.20 4.54 -1.65
C TYR A 134 -0.22 3.45 -2.63
N GLY A 135 -1.36 3.65 -3.30
CA GLY A 135 -1.76 2.82 -4.43
C GLY A 135 -1.15 3.38 -5.71
N VAL A 136 -0.25 2.65 -6.34
CA VAL A 136 0.48 3.07 -7.54
C VAL A 136 0.05 2.23 -8.72
N VAL A 137 -0.54 2.84 -9.74
CA VAL A 137 -1.12 2.11 -10.88
C VAL A 137 -0.66 2.68 -12.21
N ASP A 138 -0.39 1.79 -13.17
CA ASP A 138 -0.21 2.13 -14.57
C ASP A 138 -1.52 1.83 -15.31
N LEU A 139 -2.24 2.89 -15.65
CA LEU A 139 -3.59 2.76 -16.16
C LEU A 139 -3.63 2.53 -17.68
N ASP A 140 -2.60 2.93 -18.42
CA ASP A 140 -2.60 2.78 -19.88
C ASP A 140 -2.21 1.35 -20.28
N VAL A 141 -1.19 0.78 -19.64
CA VAL A 141 -0.64 -0.53 -20.01
C VAL A 141 -1.54 -1.68 -19.55
N GLU A 142 -2.09 -1.62 -18.35
CA GLU A 142 -2.83 -2.74 -17.76
C GLU A 142 -4.30 -2.79 -18.17
N THR A 143 -4.89 -1.63 -18.49
CA THR A 143 -6.32 -1.54 -18.82
C THR A 143 -6.61 -1.20 -20.29
N GLY A 144 -5.61 -0.72 -21.04
CA GLY A 144 -5.79 -0.19 -22.39
C GLY A 144 -6.60 1.12 -22.42
N ILE A 145 -6.74 1.78 -21.28
CA ILE A 145 -7.49 3.04 -21.12
C ILE A 145 -6.50 4.17 -20.87
N THR A 146 -6.36 5.04 -21.86
CA THR A 146 -5.63 6.28 -21.63
C THR A 146 -6.53 7.27 -20.88
N ILE A 147 -6.28 7.43 -19.58
CA ILE A 147 -7.06 8.32 -18.72
C ILE A 147 -6.51 9.73 -18.86
N TYR A 148 -6.97 10.44 -19.90
CA TYR A 148 -6.62 11.84 -20.10
C TYR A 148 -7.37 12.80 -19.15
N GLU A 149 -8.34 12.31 -18.37
CA GLU A 149 -9.20 13.14 -17.51
C GLU A 149 -9.53 12.40 -16.21
N PHE A 150 -9.00 12.88 -15.07
CA PHE A 150 -9.30 12.38 -13.71
C PHE A 150 -10.80 12.42 -13.37
N GLU A 151 -11.58 13.24 -14.08
CA GLU A 151 -13.04 13.32 -13.99
C GLU A 151 -13.73 12.00 -14.36
N LYS A 152 -12.99 11.04 -14.93
CA LYS A 152 -13.48 9.69 -15.23
C LYS A 152 -13.37 8.74 -14.04
N PHE A 153 -12.71 9.08 -12.94
CA PHE A 153 -12.78 8.23 -11.75
C PHE A 153 -14.10 8.46 -11.01
N SER A 154 -14.71 7.40 -10.49
CA SER A 154 -15.92 7.45 -9.68
C SER A 154 -15.62 7.30 -8.20
N HIS A 155 -14.88 6.26 -7.82
CA HIS A 155 -14.44 6.02 -6.45
C HIS A 155 -13.35 4.95 -6.42
N ILE A 156 -12.73 4.79 -5.26
CA ILE A 156 -11.76 3.74 -4.94
C ILE A 156 -12.34 2.92 -3.79
N GLY A 157 -12.18 1.59 -3.84
CA GLY A 157 -12.54 0.69 -2.76
C GLY A 157 -11.30 -0.02 -2.22
N GLU A 158 -11.06 0.09 -0.92
CA GLU A 158 -9.87 -0.42 -0.23
C GLU A 158 -10.26 -1.60 0.67
N LEU A 159 -9.48 -2.70 0.63
CA LEU A 159 -9.76 -3.95 1.31
C LEU A 159 -8.55 -4.52 2.03
N GLY A 160 -8.82 -5.12 3.20
CA GLY A 160 -7.80 -5.73 4.04
C GLY A 160 -6.85 -4.71 4.66
N THR A 161 -5.90 -5.20 5.44
CA THR A 161 -4.78 -4.42 5.93
C THR A 161 -3.54 -5.30 5.86
N ASN A 162 -2.54 -4.85 5.12
CA ASN A 162 -1.21 -5.43 5.22
C ASN A 162 -0.55 -4.82 6.46
N PRO A 163 -0.17 -5.61 7.46
CA PRO A 163 0.56 -5.08 8.60
C PRO A 163 1.89 -4.51 8.09
N VAL A 164 1.99 -3.18 8.06
CA VAL A 164 3.23 -2.49 7.73
C VAL A 164 4.24 -2.89 8.80
N PRO A 165 5.39 -3.48 8.43
CA PRO A 165 6.42 -3.80 9.40
C PRO A 165 6.78 -2.55 10.19
N GLU A 166 6.75 -2.64 11.53
CA GLU A 166 7.12 -1.51 12.38
C GLU A 166 8.47 -0.94 11.94
N PRO A 167 8.60 0.39 11.77
CA PRO A 167 9.84 0.96 11.29
C PRO A 167 11.02 0.50 12.15
N ALA A 168 12.07 -0.04 11.51
CA ALA A 168 13.31 -0.43 12.20
C ALA A 168 13.92 0.73 13.01
N THR A 169 13.53 1.96 12.69
CA THR A 169 13.84 3.18 13.42
C THR A 169 13.35 3.15 14.87
N MET A 170 12.23 2.49 15.20
CA MET A 170 11.75 2.35 16.59
C MET A 170 12.67 1.48 17.43
N LEU A 171 13.15 0.37 16.85
CA LEU A 171 14.16 -0.47 17.48
C LEU A 171 15.50 0.29 17.62
N LEU A 172 15.92 1.01 16.58
CA LEU A 172 17.14 1.82 16.62
C LEU A 172 17.04 2.94 17.67
N PHE A 173 15.89 3.59 17.78
CA PHE A 173 15.62 4.61 18.77
C PHE A 173 15.68 4.03 20.19
N GLY A 174 15.00 2.91 20.44
CA GLY A 174 15.03 2.22 21.72
C GLY A 174 16.42 1.75 22.12
N THR A 175 17.17 1.16 21.19
CA THR A 175 18.56 0.72 21.42
C THR A 175 19.52 1.90 21.62
N GLY A 176 19.31 3.01 20.92
CA GLY A 176 20.03 4.27 21.14
C GLY A 176 19.84 4.82 22.55
N LEU A 177 18.60 4.88 23.05
CA LEU A 177 18.29 5.31 24.42
C LEU A 177 18.90 4.37 25.48
N ALA A 178 18.81 3.05 25.25
CA ALA A 178 19.42 2.06 26.13
C ALA A 178 20.95 2.22 26.21
N GLY A 179 21.59 2.51 25.07
CA GLY A 179 23.02 2.82 24.99
C GLY A 179 23.41 4.04 25.82
N LEU A 180 22.68 5.16 25.68
CA LEU A 180 22.90 6.39 26.45
C LEU A 180 22.74 6.17 27.96
N ALA A 181 21.67 5.47 28.38
CA ALA A 181 21.43 5.13 29.77
C ALA A 181 22.57 4.25 30.34
N GLY A 182 23.09 3.31 29.55
CA GLY A 182 24.24 2.48 29.90
C GLY A 182 25.51 3.30 30.17
N ILE A 183 25.79 4.31 29.35
CA ILE A 183 26.93 5.22 29.53
C ILE A 183 26.75 6.09 30.78
N ALA A 184 25.57 6.66 30.98
CA ALA A 184 25.27 7.52 32.13
C ALA A 184 25.44 6.78 33.47
N ARG A 185 25.00 5.51 33.54
CA ARG A 185 25.18 4.67 34.74
C ARG A 185 26.65 4.36 35.06
N ARG A 186 27.50 4.23 34.03
CA ARG A 186 28.95 4.00 34.23
C ARG A 186 29.65 5.24 34.77
N ARG A 187 29.25 6.44 34.32
CA ARG A 187 29.81 7.72 34.79
C ARG A 187 29.50 8.05 36.25
N LYS A 188 28.40 7.55 36.82
CA LYS A 188 28.07 7.73 38.25
C LYS A 188 28.83 6.78 39.20
N LYS A 189 29.51 5.77 38.68
CA LYS A 189 30.30 4.80 39.47
C LYS A 189 31.81 5.07 39.44
N ALA A 190 32.24 6.05 38.63
CA ALA A 190 33.61 6.57 38.60
C ALA A 190 33.65 7.89 39.37
#